data_AF-A0A850C2F8-F1
#
_entry.id   AF-A0A850C2F8-F1
#
_cell.length_a   1.000
_cell.length_b   1.000
_cell.length_c   1.000
_cell.angle_alpha   90.00
_cell.angle_beta   90.00
_cell.angle_gamma   90.00
#
_symmetry.space_group_name_H-M   'P 1'
#
loop_
_entity.id
_entity.type
_entity.pdbx_description
1 polymer ?
#
loop_
_entity_poly.entity_id
_entity_poly.type
_entity_poly.pdbx_seq_one_letter_code
_entity_poly.pdbx_strand_id
1 'polypeptide(L)'
;MKSIRRLYFYLVAFISVEVVVWGLIGLLRSIVDRTISGGADALAQALALILVGVPIFLVHWLWAQRTSAREEEEKEATLRAVFLYAILLATLIPVVQNLLSFLDRALVQSAGLGVARAFSAFRNQTLADNLIAILMNGIVAAYFWNVLRAEWGTLKDQENFSEVRRLYRYIWMLYGLLMTVFGTQQILRFLIYIPGDVLGELGREVVVNGTALLVVGTPVWVYSWRVIQDSLADPAEMGSNLRLGILYLLALGGVITVVTASSMTVNILVTRLLGADWTLQYFVHQLGGPISVGVPLGLIWAYYGHWLNRHIEAIGDKVRQTGMKRLYNYILAFIGLVVSFVGVATLLSFIIDVATSRSFLMGDSNSLASAISSLIVGLPLWLMTWRPMQAEALVVGEVGDHARRSVLRKTYLYLALFASVIGGMATAVGLVYQLIRVALTGDAGSNFVNDLLNTIQLLFLFGVVLIYHLNVLRADGASMADSLAEKQSVFSVLIVDSGDGIVDSVKAALLKSGSKMQVTVTTPAEKPEGDFGALIVGGDVAVDAPAWIRSFGGNRIIVQNEAQNLLWAEDAAQAAESVQRLAEGQEIQKKKPTRSAWTVVAYIFAALFALQLLLMLLAFGISLVAGF
;
A
#
# COMPACT_ATOMS: atom_id res chain seq x y z
N MET A 1 22.32 -22.88 -9.99
CA MET A 1 21.76 -23.83 -10.99
C MET A 1 20.54 -24.62 -10.48
N LYS A 2 20.51 -25.12 -9.23
CA LYS A 2 19.34 -25.86 -8.68
C LYS A 2 18.02 -25.06 -8.69
N SER A 3 18.04 -23.78 -8.30
CA SER A 3 16.84 -22.91 -8.24
C SER A 3 16.18 -22.68 -9.62
N ILE A 4 16.97 -22.40 -10.66
CA ILE A 4 16.44 -22.20 -12.03
C ILE A 4 15.78 -23.48 -12.55
N ARG A 5 16.43 -24.64 -12.34
CA ARG A 5 15.87 -25.95 -12.69
C ARG A 5 14.55 -26.19 -11.96
N ARG A 6 14.50 -25.92 -10.65
CA ARG A 6 13.29 -26.05 -9.82
C ARG A 6 12.14 -25.19 -10.36
N LEU A 7 12.42 -23.93 -10.67
CA LEU A 7 11.44 -23.01 -11.26
C LEU A 7 10.90 -23.54 -12.59
N TYR A 8 11.76 -24.02 -13.48
CA TYR A 8 11.36 -24.61 -14.76
C TYR A 8 10.37 -25.77 -14.56
N PHE A 9 10.70 -26.76 -13.73
CA PHE A 9 9.85 -27.94 -13.54
C PHE A 9 8.48 -27.60 -12.96
N TYR A 10 8.42 -26.73 -11.92
CA TYR A 10 7.13 -26.32 -11.35
C TYR A 10 6.32 -25.43 -12.30
N LEU A 11 6.97 -24.52 -13.04
CA LEU A 11 6.29 -23.66 -14.00
C LEU A 11 5.69 -24.47 -15.15
N VAL A 12 6.45 -25.39 -15.73
CA VAL A 12 5.96 -26.27 -16.81
C VAL A 12 4.86 -27.19 -16.30
N ALA A 13 5.00 -27.76 -15.10
CA ALA A 13 3.93 -28.55 -14.48
C ALA A 13 2.66 -27.72 -14.27
N PHE A 14 2.79 -26.46 -13.85
CA PHE A 14 1.66 -25.55 -13.61
C PHE A 14 0.93 -25.23 -14.91
N ILE A 15 1.66 -24.81 -15.94
CA ILE A 15 1.06 -24.47 -17.25
C ILE A 15 0.42 -25.70 -17.89
N SER A 16 1.09 -26.85 -17.86
CA SER A 16 0.57 -28.07 -18.47
C SER A 16 -0.66 -28.62 -17.76
N VAL A 17 -0.77 -28.53 -16.43
CA VAL A 17 -1.99 -28.95 -15.73
C VAL A 17 -3.16 -28.04 -16.05
N GLU A 18 -2.95 -26.72 -16.14
CA GLU A 18 -3.98 -25.77 -16.57
C GLU A 18 -4.48 -26.12 -17.98
N VAL A 19 -3.55 -26.34 -18.93
CA VAL A 19 -3.88 -26.80 -20.29
C VAL A 19 -4.74 -28.06 -20.29
N VAL A 20 -4.41 -29.03 -19.44
CA VAL A 20 -5.20 -30.26 -19.27
C VAL A 20 -6.58 -29.97 -18.69
N VAL A 21 -6.69 -29.13 -17.66
CA VAL A 21 -7.98 -28.77 -17.05
C VAL A 21 -8.89 -28.10 -18.08
N TRP A 22 -8.38 -27.13 -18.82
CA TRP A 22 -9.13 -26.46 -19.90
C TRP A 22 -9.54 -27.43 -21.00
N GLY A 23 -8.65 -28.34 -21.40
CA GLY A 23 -8.95 -29.41 -22.36
C GLY A 23 -10.07 -30.33 -21.87
N LEU A 24 -10.02 -30.77 -20.60
CA LEU A 24 -11.05 -31.63 -20.00
C LEU A 24 -12.40 -30.92 -19.89
N ILE A 25 -12.42 -29.64 -19.50
CA ILE A 25 -13.64 -28.83 -19.47
C ILE A 25 -14.23 -28.71 -20.87
N GLY A 26 -13.41 -28.34 -21.87
CA GLY A 26 -13.84 -28.22 -23.26
C GLY A 26 -14.41 -29.53 -23.82
N LEU A 27 -13.73 -30.65 -23.53
CA LEU A 27 -14.16 -31.99 -23.94
C LEU A 27 -15.55 -32.31 -23.38
N LEU A 28 -15.75 -32.16 -22.07
CA LEU A 28 -17.03 -32.46 -21.45
C LEU A 28 -18.15 -31.53 -21.92
N ARG A 29 -17.86 -30.23 -22.11
CA ARG A 29 -18.84 -29.29 -22.67
C ARG A 29 -19.28 -29.73 -24.08
N SER A 30 -18.33 -30.14 -24.93
CA SER A 30 -18.62 -30.61 -26.30
C SER A 30 -19.48 -31.88 -26.38
N ILE A 31 -19.46 -32.70 -25.33
CA ILE A 31 -20.28 -33.92 -25.26
C ILE A 31 -21.72 -33.57 -24.83
N VAL A 32 -21.87 -32.62 -23.90
CA VAL A 32 -23.16 -32.31 -23.26
C VAL A 32 -23.99 -31.33 -24.10
N ASP A 33 -23.37 -30.34 -24.73
CA ASP A 33 -24.09 -29.29 -25.44
C ASP A 33 -24.03 -29.52 -26.97
N ARG A 34 -25.20 -29.78 -27.58
CA ARG A 34 -25.35 -29.96 -29.04
C ARG A 34 -25.28 -28.63 -29.81
N THR A 35 -25.27 -27.50 -29.10
CA THR A 35 -25.35 -26.14 -29.63
C THR A 35 -24.03 -25.36 -29.51
N ILE A 36 -22.92 -26.01 -29.11
CA ILE A 36 -21.61 -25.33 -29.11
C ILE A 36 -21.29 -24.89 -30.54
N SER A 37 -21.08 -23.59 -30.69
CA SER A 37 -20.72 -22.87 -31.92
C SER A 37 -19.34 -23.24 -32.50
N GLY A 38 -18.85 -24.45 -32.26
CA GLY A 38 -17.53 -24.92 -32.68
C GLY A 38 -17.46 -26.39 -33.11
N GLY A 39 -18.52 -27.19 -32.97
CA GLY A 39 -18.59 -28.54 -33.54
C GLY A 39 -17.34 -29.43 -33.34
N ALA A 40 -16.88 -30.08 -34.41
CA ALA A 40 -15.69 -30.94 -34.40
C ALA A 40 -14.39 -30.20 -34.05
N ASP A 41 -14.30 -28.89 -34.31
CA ASP A 41 -13.10 -28.09 -34.02
C ASP A 41 -12.91 -27.88 -32.52
N ALA A 42 -13.99 -27.61 -31.79
CA ALA A 42 -13.94 -27.48 -30.33
C ALA A 42 -13.54 -28.80 -29.65
N LEU A 43 -14.07 -29.92 -30.16
CA LEU A 43 -13.69 -31.26 -29.70
C LEU A 43 -12.22 -31.57 -30.03
N ALA A 44 -11.77 -31.27 -31.25
CA ALA A 44 -10.39 -31.47 -31.68
C ALA A 44 -9.41 -30.63 -30.85
N GLN A 45 -9.75 -29.38 -30.56
CA GLN A 45 -8.97 -28.50 -29.69
C GLN A 45 -8.88 -29.08 -28.28
N ALA A 46 -10.00 -29.50 -27.68
CA ALA A 46 -10.03 -30.10 -26.36
C ALA A 46 -9.17 -31.38 -26.28
N LEU A 47 -9.30 -32.26 -27.27
CA LEU A 47 -8.50 -33.48 -27.38
C LEU A 47 -7.01 -33.18 -27.58
N ALA A 48 -6.66 -32.17 -28.39
CA ALA A 48 -5.28 -31.76 -28.59
C ALA A 48 -4.63 -31.24 -27.29
N LEU A 49 -5.36 -30.41 -26.52
CA LEU A 49 -4.90 -29.91 -25.22
C LEU A 49 -4.63 -31.06 -24.25
N ILE A 50 -5.51 -32.08 -24.20
CA ILE A 50 -5.33 -33.25 -23.34
C ILE A 50 -4.15 -34.11 -23.82
N LEU A 51 -4.10 -34.45 -25.11
CA LEU A 51 -3.12 -35.36 -25.70
C LEU A 51 -1.69 -34.82 -25.54
N VAL A 52 -1.50 -33.50 -25.65
CA VAL A 52 -0.20 -32.85 -25.47
C VAL A 52 0.05 -32.52 -23.99
N GLY A 53 -0.95 -32.01 -23.28
CA GLY A 53 -0.81 -31.53 -21.91
C GLY A 53 -0.55 -32.64 -20.90
N VAL A 54 -1.25 -33.79 -21.00
CA VAL A 54 -1.14 -34.88 -20.01
C VAL A 54 0.26 -35.47 -19.95
N PRO A 55 0.92 -35.85 -21.06
CA PRO A 55 2.29 -36.38 -21.01
C PRO A 55 3.28 -35.37 -20.42
N ILE A 56 3.19 -34.10 -20.81
CA ILE A 56 4.07 -33.04 -20.31
C ILE A 56 3.87 -32.87 -18.81
N PHE A 57 2.62 -32.77 -18.35
CA PHE A 57 2.30 -32.64 -16.93
C PHE A 57 2.83 -33.83 -16.13
N LEU A 58 2.53 -35.05 -16.55
CA LEU A 58 2.94 -36.27 -15.83
C LEU A 58 4.46 -36.37 -15.71
N VAL A 59 5.21 -36.09 -16.77
CA VAL A 59 6.68 -36.13 -16.73
C VAL A 59 7.23 -35.13 -15.70
N HIS A 60 6.78 -33.87 -15.76
CA HIS A 60 7.32 -32.82 -14.89
C HIS A 60 6.87 -32.97 -13.44
N TRP A 61 5.60 -33.35 -13.23
CA TRP A 61 5.02 -33.50 -11.90
C TRP A 61 5.52 -34.75 -11.18
N LEU A 62 5.59 -35.91 -11.86
CA LEU A 62 6.15 -37.12 -11.24
C LEU A 62 7.63 -36.96 -10.94
N TRP A 63 8.36 -36.21 -11.77
CA TRP A 63 9.75 -35.86 -11.47
C TRP A 63 9.81 -34.99 -10.20
N ALA A 64 9.02 -33.91 -10.10
CA ALA A 64 8.99 -33.04 -8.93
C ALA A 64 8.59 -33.80 -7.65
N GLN A 65 7.67 -34.76 -7.74
CA GLN A 65 7.28 -35.63 -6.62
C GLN A 65 8.41 -36.56 -6.18
N ARG A 66 9.08 -37.24 -7.12
CA ARG A 66 10.21 -38.14 -6.82
C ARG A 66 11.38 -37.39 -6.21
N THR A 67 11.70 -36.19 -6.70
CA THR A 67 12.79 -35.37 -6.17
C THR A 67 12.47 -34.91 -4.75
N SER A 68 11.26 -34.42 -4.50
CA SER A 68 10.81 -34.04 -3.15
C SER A 68 10.79 -35.19 -2.16
N ALA A 69 10.51 -36.42 -2.61
CA ALA A 69 10.57 -37.60 -1.75
C ALA A 69 12.00 -38.02 -1.38
N ARG A 70 13.01 -37.62 -2.17
CA ARG A 70 14.42 -37.99 -1.98
C ARG A 70 15.24 -36.90 -1.29
N GLU A 71 14.93 -35.64 -1.55
CA GLU A 71 15.71 -34.48 -1.10
C GLU A 71 14.88 -33.59 -0.17
N GLU A 72 15.30 -33.48 1.10
CA GLU A 72 14.63 -32.60 2.09
C GLU A 72 14.64 -31.13 1.65
N GLU A 73 15.75 -30.66 1.05
CA GLU A 73 15.90 -29.31 0.48
C GLU A 73 14.88 -29.00 -0.63
N GLU A 74 14.40 -30.01 -1.37
CA GLU A 74 13.37 -29.84 -2.38
C GLU A 74 11.97 -29.82 -1.76
N LYS A 75 11.76 -30.62 -0.73
CA LYS A 75 10.49 -30.72 -0.02
C LYS A 75 10.14 -29.43 0.71
N GLU A 76 11.12 -28.78 1.33
CA GLU A 76 10.94 -27.55 2.12
C GLU A 76 11.06 -26.27 1.28
N ALA A 77 11.22 -26.42 -0.04
CA ALA A 77 11.42 -25.32 -0.96
C ALA A 77 10.22 -24.37 -1.03
N THR A 78 10.47 -23.05 -0.95
CA THR A 78 9.47 -22.01 -1.17
C THR A 78 8.76 -22.15 -2.52
N LEU A 79 9.50 -22.51 -3.59
CA LEU A 79 8.93 -22.71 -4.93
C LEU A 79 7.89 -23.85 -4.98
N ARG A 80 8.07 -24.91 -4.17
CA ARG A 80 7.10 -25.99 -4.07
C ARG A 80 5.82 -25.53 -3.37
N ALA A 81 5.98 -24.80 -2.25
CA ALA A 81 4.85 -24.19 -1.56
C ALA A 81 4.08 -23.24 -2.49
N VAL A 82 4.79 -22.35 -3.20
CA VAL A 82 4.20 -21.43 -4.19
C VAL A 82 3.43 -22.21 -5.25
N PHE A 83 4.01 -23.26 -5.83
CA PHE A 83 3.33 -24.10 -6.81
C PHE A 83 2.03 -24.69 -6.26
N LEU A 84 2.06 -25.32 -5.09
CA LEU A 84 0.91 -26.01 -4.48
C LEU A 84 -0.22 -25.04 -4.12
N TYR A 85 0.09 -23.88 -3.55
CA TYR A 85 -0.93 -22.87 -3.25
C TYR A 85 -1.41 -22.15 -4.51
N ALA A 86 -0.54 -21.92 -5.49
CA ALA A 86 -0.93 -21.30 -6.76
C ALA A 86 -1.88 -22.20 -7.56
N ILE A 87 -1.62 -23.51 -7.64
CA ILE A 87 -2.52 -24.42 -8.37
C ILE A 87 -3.87 -24.57 -7.68
N LEU A 88 -3.90 -24.50 -6.34
CA LEU A 88 -5.16 -24.43 -5.59
C LEU A 88 -5.92 -23.14 -5.89
N LEU A 89 -5.26 -21.97 -6.00
CA LEU A 89 -5.92 -20.74 -6.42
C LEU A 89 -6.42 -20.85 -7.86
N ALA A 90 -5.58 -21.32 -8.78
CA ALA A 90 -5.88 -21.42 -10.21
C ALA A 90 -7.07 -22.36 -10.49
N THR A 91 -7.30 -23.36 -9.65
CA THR A 91 -8.45 -24.28 -9.78
C THR A 91 -9.67 -23.83 -8.96
N LEU A 92 -9.49 -23.39 -7.72
CA LEU A 92 -10.62 -23.03 -6.84
C LEU A 92 -11.22 -21.66 -7.17
N ILE A 93 -10.47 -20.69 -7.71
CA ILE A 93 -11.05 -19.41 -8.17
C ILE A 93 -12.08 -19.66 -9.29
N PRO A 94 -11.77 -20.43 -10.35
CA PRO A 94 -12.77 -20.85 -11.31
C PRO A 94 -13.97 -21.58 -10.70
N VAL A 95 -13.78 -22.42 -9.68
CA VAL A 95 -14.93 -23.05 -8.98
C VAL A 95 -15.87 -21.98 -8.41
N VAL A 96 -15.33 -20.98 -7.71
CA VAL A 96 -16.13 -19.89 -7.13
C VAL A 96 -16.77 -19.02 -8.22
N GLN A 97 -16.06 -18.73 -9.31
CA GLN A 97 -16.60 -17.96 -10.44
C GLN A 97 -17.74 -18.70 -11.16
N ASN A 98 -17.59 -20.00 -11.41
CA ASN A 98 -18.64 -20.80 -12.03
C ASN A 98 -19.81 -21.03 -11.08
N LEU A 99 -19.58 -21.09 -9.76
CA LEU A 99 -20.66 -21.10 -8.76
C LEU A 99 -21.43 -19.78 -8.78
N LEU A 100 -20.74 -18.64 -8.85
CA LEU A 100 -21.35 -17.32 -8.98
C LEU A 100 -22.19 -17.23 -10.27
N SER A 101 -21.63 -17.62 -11.40
CA SER A 101 -22.31 -17.67 -12.71
C SER A 101 -23.55 -18.59 -12.68
N PHE A 102 -23.43 -19.76 -12.06
CA PHE A 102 -24.54 -20.69 -11.90
C PHE A 102 -25.68 -20.08 -11.08
N LEU A 103 -25.37 -19.50 -9.93
CA LEU A 103 -26.36 -18.88 -9.04
C LEU A 103 -27.00 -17.64 -9.67
N ASP A 104 -26.19 -16.76 -10.26
CA ASP A 104 -26.66 -15.57 -10.98
C ASP A 104 -27.67 -15.96 -12.06
N ARG A 105 -27.32 -16.93 -12.91
CA ARG A 105 -28.20 -17.42 -13.97
C ARG A 105 -29.48 -18.04 -13.43
N ALA A 106 -29.39 -18.88 -12.40
CA ALA A 106 -30.56 -19.49 -11.78
C ALA A 106 -31.51 -18.41 -11.21
N LEU A 107 -30.95 -17.39 -10.57
CA LEU A 107 -31.73 -16.27 -10.02
C LEU A 107 -32.35 -15.41 -11.12
N VAL A 108 -31.59 -15.03 -12.15
CA VAL A 108 -32.08 -14.24 -13.31
C VAL A 108 -33.25 -14.97 -13.99
N GLN A 109 -33.09 -16.27 -14.28
CA GLN A 109 -34.14 -17.08 -14.88
C GLN A 109 -35.37 -17.22 -13.97
N SER A 110 -35.17 -17.46 -12.67
CA SER A 110 -36.28 -17.58 -11.71
C SER A 110 -37.05 -16.27 -11.53
N ALA A 111 -36.38 -15.12 -11.71
CA ALA A 111 -36.98 -13.80 -11.66
C ALA A 111 -37.71 -13.41 -12.97
N GLY A 112 -37.73 -14.30 -13.97
CA GLY A 112 -38.31 -14.03 -15.29
C GLY A 112 -37.51 -13.02 -16.11
N LEU A 113 -36.28 -12.72 -15.69
CA LEU A 113 -35.38 -11.83 -16.42
C LEU A 113 -34.69 -12.66 -17.52
N GLY A 114 -34.69 -12.17 -18.75
CA GLY A 114 -33.98 -12.86 -19.84
C GLY A 114 -32.49 -13.00 -19.53
N VAL A 115 -31.88 -14.12 -19.98
CA VAL A 115 -30.46 -14.45 -19.74
C VAL A 115 -29.49 -13.33 -20.16
N ALA A 116 -29.90 -12.46 -21.09
CA ALA A 116 -29.14 -11.28 -21.49
C ALA A 116 -28.82 -10.29 -20.36
N ARG A 117 -29.57 -10.35 -19.24
CA ARG A 117 -29.39 -9.50 -18.05
C ARG A 117 -28.46 -10.12 -16.99
N ALA A 118 -28.04 -11.38 -17.15
CA ALA A 118 -27.02 -12.01 -16.30
C ALA A 118 -25.65 -11.34 -16.47
N PHE A 119 -24.72 -11.61 -15.55
CA PHE A 119 -23.36 -11.06 -15.60
C PHE A 119 -22.72 -11.19 -16.99
N SER A 120 -22.22 -10.07 -17.50
CA SER A 120 -21.72 -9.96 -18.88
C SER A 120 -20.67 -11.02 -19.21
N ALA A 121 -19.77 -11.29 -18.27
CA ALA A 121 -18.66 -12.24 -18.39
C ALA A 121 -19.12 -13.69 -18.61
N PHE A 122 -20.36 -14.04 -18.23
CA PHE A 122 -20.87 -15.41 -18.24
C PHE A 122 -22.15 -15.60 -19.06
N ARG A 123 -22.58 -14.58 -19.82
CA ARG A 123 -23.84 -14.63 -20.61
C ARG A 123 -23.90 -15.81 -21.58
N ASN A 124 -22.75 -16.23 -22.12
CA ASN A 124 -22.68 -17.28 -23.13
C ASN A 124 -22.55 -18.71 -22.56
N GLN A 125 -22.49 -18.89 -21.23
CA GLN A 125 -22.27 -20.20 -20.60
C GLN A 125 -23.58 -20.81 -20.09
N THR A 126 -23.83 -22.10 -20.32
CA THR A 126 -25.02 -22.79 -19.79
C THR A 126 -24.87 -23.20 -18.32
N LEU A 127 -25.95 -23.62 -17.65
CA LEU A 127 -25.86 -24.20 -16.29
C LEU A 127 -24.99 -25.46 -16.29
N ALA A 128 -25.07 -26.27 -17.35
CA ALA A 128 -24.22 -27.45 -17.54
C ALA A 128 -22.74 -27.06 -17.69
N ASP A 129 -22.43 -26.01 -18.46
CA ASP A 129 -21.05 -25.53 -18.64
C ASP A 129 -20.40 -25.11 -17.32
N ASN A 130 -21.16 -24.45 -16.45
CA ASN A 130 -20.72 -24.03 -15.13
C ASN A 130 -20.48 -25.24 -14.23
N LEU A 131 -21.41 -26.20 -14.21
CA LEU A 131 -21.29 -27.40 -13.39
C LEU A 131 -20.10 -28.27 -13.80
N ILE A 132 -19.88 -28.44 -15.11
CA ILE A 132 -18.71 -29.16 -15.66
C ILE A 132 -17.41 -28.48 -15.19
N ALA A 133 -17.32 -27.16 -15.28
CA ALA A 133 -16.14 -26.43 -14.85
C ALA A 133 -15.91 -26.51 -13.33
N ILE A 134 -16.97 -26.46 -12.52
CA ILE A 134 -16.89 -26.67 -11.06
C ILE A 134 -16.34 -28.06 -10.75
N LEU A 135 -16.90 -29.10 -11.37
CA LEU A 135 -16.50 -30.48 -11.11
C LEU A 135 -15.05 -30.73 -11.53
N MET A 136 -14.67 -30.31 -12.75
CA MET A 136 -13.32 -30.56 -13.26
C MET A 136 -12.24 -29.85 -12.45
N ASN A 137 -12.44 -28.56 -12.16
CA ASN A 137 -11.52 -27.83 -11.29
C ASN A 137 -11.52 -28.42 -9.87
N GLY A 138 -12.67 -28.82 -9.34
CA GLY A 138 -12.80 -29.42 -8.02
C GLY A 138 -12.02 -30.74 -7.88
N ILE A 139 -12.01 -31.59 -8.91
CA ILE A 139 -11.24 -32.83 -8.93
C ILE A 139 -9.73 -32.55 -8.85
N VAL A 140 -9.25 -31.63 -9.68
CA VAL A 140 -7.82 -31.26 -9.72
C VAL A 140 -7.42 -30.59 -8.42
N ALA A 141 -8.24 -29.68 -7.90
CA ALA A 141 -8.03 -29.05 -6.59
C ALA A 141 -7.98 -30.09 -5.46
N ALA A 142 -8.87 -31.09 -5.45
CA ALA A 142 -8.88 -32.14 -4.45
C ALA A 142 -7.59 -32.97 -4.46
N TYR A 143 -7.05 -33.27 -5.64
CA TYR A 143 -5.76 -33.94 -5.77
C TYR A 143 -4.64 -33.12 -5.12
N PHE A 144 -4.45 -31.86 -5.52
CA PHE A 144 -3.37 -31.02 -4.98
C PHE A 144 -3.58 -30.65 -3.51
N TRP A 145 -4.82 -30.55 -3.05
CA TRP A 145 -5.13 -30.35 -1.64
C TRP A 145 -4.68 -31.54 -0.79
N ASN A 146 -4.90 -32.77 -1.26
CA ASN A 146 -4.43 -33.97 -0.57
C ASN A 146 -2.90 -34.05 -0.55
N VAL A 147 -2.23 -33.68 -1.64
CA VAL A 147 -0.76 -33.58 -1.69
C VAL A 147 -0.26 -32.56 -0.67
N LEU A 148 -0.80 -31.34 -0.68
CA LEU A 148 -0.41 -30.28 0.24
C LEU A 148 -0.63 -30.68 1.71
N ARG A 149 -1.78 -31.32 2.01
CA ARG A 149 -2.09 -31.82 3.36
C ARG A 149 -1.09 -32.88 3.81
N ALA A 150 -0.72 -33.81 2.94
CA ALA A 150 0.27 -34.84 3.23
C ALA A 150 1.66 -34.23 3.48
N GLU A 151 2.02 -33.18 2.74
CA GLU A 151 3.29 -32.47 2.95
C GLU A 151 3.35 -31.80 4.32
N TRP A 152 2.31 -31.05 4.70
CA TRP A 152 2.25 -30.41 6.03
C TRP A 152 2.47 -31.39 7.19
N GLY A 153 2.03 -32.65 7.06
CA GLY A 153 2.25 -33.68 8.09
C GLY A 153 3.69 -34.18 8.20
N THR A 154 4.59 -33.80 7.29
CA THR A 154 5.93 -34.37 7.17
C THR A 154 7.05 -33.34 6.96
N LEU A 155 6.75 -32.04 7.03
CA LEU A 155 7.73 -30.95 6.97
C LEU A 155 8.46 -30.80 8.31
N LYS A 156 9.79 -30.66 8.31
CA LYS A 156 10.57 -30.34 9.52
C LYS A 156 10.64 -28.84 9.72
N ASP A 157 10.97 -28.11 8.64
CA ASP A 157 10.87 -26.66 8.59
C ASP A 157 9.58 -26.22 7.86
N GLN A 158 8.80 -25.38 8.54
CA GLN A 158 7.50 -24.90 8.07
C GLN A 158 7.53 -23.43 7.64
N GLU A 159 8.66 -22.72 7.79
CA GLU A 159 8.72 -21.27 7.57
C GLU A 159 8.25 -20.90 6.15
N ASN A 160 8.88 -21.47 5.12
CA ASN A 160 8.55 -21.24 3.71
C ASN A 160 7.07 -21.54 3.39
N PHE A 161 6.53 -22.64 3.90
CA PHE A 161 5.13 -23.02 3.67
C PHE A 161 4.15 -22.12 4.43
N SER A 162 4.54 -21.65 5.62
CA SER A 162 3.71 -20.76 6.45
C SER A 162 3.53 -19.39 5.78
N GLU A 163 4.58 -18.81 5.20
CA GLU A 163 4.50 -17.52 4.51
C GLU A 163 3.58 -17.58 3.28
N VAL A 164 3.75 -18.61 2.44
CA VAL A 164 2.89 -18.78 1.26
C VAL A 164 1.45 -19.10 1.66
N ARG A 165 1.24 -19.88 2.73
CA ARG A 165 -0.10 -20.14 3.28
C ARG A 165 -0.80 -18.87 3.75
N ARG A 166 -0.07 -17.96 4.40
CA ARG A 166 -0.61 -16.65 4.82
C ARG A 166 -1.10 -15.87 3.62
N LEU A 167 -0.25 -15.74 2.60
CA LEU A 167 -0.60 -15.05 1.36
C LEU A 167 -1.84 -15.68 0.71
N TYR A 168 -1.88 -17.00 0.59
CA TYR A 168 -3.04 -17.74 0.07
C TYR A 168 -4.34 -17.42 0.82
N ARG A 169 -4.32 -17.46 2.17
CA ARG A 169 -5.49 -17.15 3.00
C ARG A 169 -5.96 -15.71 2.81
N TYR A 170 -5.03 -14.76 2.72
CA TYR A 170 -5.35 -13.37 2.50
C TYR A 170 -5.90 -13.07 1.10
N ILE A 171 -5.40 -13.75 0.06
CA ILE A 171 -5.98 -13.67 -1.29
C ILE A 171 -7.46 -14.09 -1.26
N TRP A 172 -7.78 -15.21 -0.61
CA TRP A 172 -9.17 -15.66 -0.45
C TRP A 172 -10.03 -14.68 0.34
N MET A 173 -9.50 -14.13 1.44
CA MET A 173 -10.19 -13.14 2.24
C MET A 173 -10.51 -11.88 1.42
N LEU A 174 -9.54 -11.34 0.68
CA LEU A 174 -9.71 -10.16 -0.16
C LEU A 174 -10.68 -10.43 -1.32
N TYR A 175 -10.58 -11.59 -1.95
CA TYR A 175 -11.47 -11.99 -3.06
C TYR A 175 -12.93 -12.09 -2.60
N GLY A 176 -13.19 -12.78 -1.49
CA GLY A 176 -14.52 -12.86 -0.88
C GLY A 176 -15.06 -11.50 -0.44
N LEU A 177 -14.20 -10.67 0.17
CA LEU A 177 -14.56 -9.35 0.65
C LEU A 177 -14.96 -8.44 -0.51
N LEU A 178 -14.22 -8.46 -1.61
CA LEU A 178 -14.50 -7.66 -2.80
C LEU A 178 -15.86 -8.02 -3.40
N MET A 179 -16.17 -9.32 -3.55
CA MET A 179 -17.51 -9.76 -3.98
C MET A 179 -18.60 -9.29 -3.01
N THR A 180 -18.35 -9.38 -1.70
CA THR A 180 -19.31 -8.92 -0.68
C THR A 180 -19.56 -7.41 -0.76
N VAL A 181 -18.51 -6.61 -1.00
CA VAL A 181 -18.62 -5.14 -1.17
C VAL A 181 -19.45 -4.81 -2.39
N PHE A 182 -19.15 -5.41 -3.54
CA PHE A 182 -19.90 -5.16 -4.76
C PHE A 182 -21.34 -5.65 -4.66
N GLY A 183 -21.58 -6.80 -4.04
CA GLY A 183 -22.92 -7.31 -3.77
C GLY A 183 -23.71 -6.35 -2.89
N THR A 184 -23.11 -5.89 -1.78
CA THR A 184 -23.74 -4.93 -0.87
C THR A 184 -24.03 -3.60 -1.57
N GLN A 185 -23.06 -3.10 -2.35
CA GLN A 185 -23.20 -1.86 -3.10
C GLN A 185 -24.35 -1.93 -4.10
N GLN A 186 -24.48 -3.03 -4.85
CA GLN A 186 -25.58 -3.23 -5.80
C GLN A 186 -26.94 -3.29 -5.10
N ILE A 187 -27.05 -4.04 -3.99
CA ILE A 187 -28.28 -4.12 -3.21
C ILE A 187 -28.67 -2.76 -2.64
N LEU A 188 -27.72 -2.03 -2.04
CA LEU A 188 -28.00 -0.68 -1.52
C LEU A 188 -28.43 0.29 -2.63
N ARG A 189 -27.76 0.23 -3.79
CA ARG A 189 -28.12 1.06 -4.95
C ARG A 189 -29.55 0.79 -5.41
N PHE A 190 -29.98 -0.47 -5.40
CA PHE A 190 -31.36 -0.82 -5.72
C PHE A 190 -32.34 -0.40 -4.63
N LEU A 191 -32.04 -0.66 -3.35
CA LEU A 191 -32.94 -0.32 -2.24
C LEU A 191 -33.20 1.18 -2.13
N ILE A 192 -32.22 2.00 -2.50
CA ILE A 192 -32.33 3.47 -2.49
C ILE A 192 -32.87 3.99 -3.83
N TYR A 193 -33.14 3.11 -4.80
CA TYR A 193 -33.78 3.49 -6.05
C TYR A 193 -35.31 3.50 -5.90
N ILE A 194 -35.94 4.66 -6.07
CA ILE A 194 -37.40 4.78 -6.18
C ILE A 194 -37.78 4.75 -7.67
N PRO A 195 -38.44 3.68 -8.16
CA PRO A 195 -38.88 3.60 -9.56
C PRO A 195 -39.82 4.76 -9.92
N GLY A 196 -39.71 5.29 -11.15
CA GLY A 196 -40.72 6.18 -11.73
C GLY A 196 -41.92 5.39 -12.28
N ASP A 197 -42.76 6.03 -13.10
CA ASP A 197 -44.00 5.47 -13.67
C ASP A 197 -43.81 4.19 -14.51
N VAL A 198 -42.58 3.73 -14.73
CA VAL A 198 -42.24 2.45 -15.36
C VAL A 198 -41.86 1.44 -14.28
N LEU A 199 -42.87 0.73 -13.75
CA LEU A 199 -42.68 -0.41 -12.87
C LEU A 199 -42.05 -1.58 -13.63
N GLY A 200 -40.90 -2.09 -13.15
CA GLY A 200 -40.65 -3.53 -13.20
C GLY A 200 -39.42 -4.07 -13.96
N GLU A 201 -38.75 -3.33 -14.84
CA GLU A 201 -37.63 -3.89 -15.61
C GLU A 201 -36.24 -3.29 -15.33
N LEU A 202 -36.15 -1.97 -15.13
CA LEU A 202 -34.86 -1.30 -14.90
C LEU A 202 -34.46 -1.43 -13.43
N GLY A 203 -33.43 -2.23 -13.14
CA GLY A 203 -32.84 -2.38 -11.80
C GLY A 203 -33.02 -3.75 -11.12
N ARG A 204 -33.93 -4.62 -11.60
CA ARG A 204 -34.07 -5.98 -11.04
C ARG A 204 -32.81 -6.83 -11.21
N GLU A 205 -32.13 -6.66 -12.34
CA GLU A 205 -30.82 -7.27 -12.61
C GLU A 205 -29.75 -6.88 -11.57
N VAL A 206 -29.77 -5.63 -11.09
CA VAL A 206 -28.82 -5.14 -10.08
C VAL A 206 -29.03 -5.87 -8.75
N VAL A 207 -30.28 -6.17 -8.37
CA VAL A 207 -30.56 -6.95 -7.15
C VAL A 207 -30.12 -8.38 -7.31
N VAL A 208 -30.44 -9.00 -8.45
CA VAL A 208 -30.14 -10.40 -8.68
C VAL A 208 -28.62 -10.62 -8.68
N ASN A 209 -27.89 -9.81 -9.44
CA ASN A 209 -26.43 -9.83 -9.51
C ASN A 209 -25.82 -9.55 -8.13
N GLY A 210 -26.35 -8.55 -7.41
CA GLY A 210 -25.93 -8.22 -6.06
C GLY A 210 -26.17 -9.37 -5.07
N THR A 211 -27.29 -10.06 -5.20
CA THR A 211 -27.65 -11.22 -4.37
C THR A 211 -26.72 -12.39 -4.64
N ALA A 212 -26.44 -12.70 -5.91
CA ALA A 212 -25.50 -13.76 -6.28
C ALA A 212 -24.11 -13.49 -5.69
N LEU A 213 -23.63 -12.25 -5.79
CA LEU A 213 -22.36 -11.81 -5.19
C LEU A 213 -22.33 -11.95 -3.68
N LEU A 214 -23.41 -11.64 -2.97
CA LEU A 214 -23.49 -11.79 -1.52
C LEU A 214 -23.53 -13.26 -1.09
N VAL A 215 -24.35 -14.08 -1.76
CA VAL A 215 -24.52 -15.51 -1.46
C VAL A 215 -23.21 -16.27 -1.64
N VAL A 216 -22.36 -15.88 -2.60
CA VAL A 216 -21.05 -16.50 -2.82
C VAL A 216 -19.94 -15.81 -2.03
N GLY A 217 -19.86 -14.48 -2.11
CA GLY A 217 -18.75 -13.70 -1.57
C GLY A 217 -18.72 -13.67 -0.05
N THR A 218 -19.88 -13.53 0.61
CA THR A 218 -19.93 -13.41 2.07
C THR A 218 -19.46 -14.68 2.78
N PRO A 219 -19.91 -15.90 2.40
CA PRO A 219 -19.36 -17.13 2.97
C PRO A 219 -17.86 -17.29 2.76
N VAL A 220 -17.35 -17.00 1.55
CA VAL A 220 -15.90 -17.08 1.24
C VAL A 220 -15.11 -16.11 2.12
N TRP A 221 -15.57 -14.87 2.25
CA TRP A 221 -14.96 -13.87 3.11
C TRP A 221 -14.98 -14.28 4.59
N VAL A 222 -16.15 -14.60 5.13
CA VAL A 222 -16.34 -14.94 6.55
C VAL A 222 -15.50 -16.16 6.92
N TYR A 223 -15.51 -17.21 6.10
CA TYR A 223 -14.71 -18.41 6.34
C TYR A 223 -13.22 -18.08 6.32
N SER A 224 -12.73 -17.41 5.28
CA SER A 224 -11.30 -17.08 5.14
C SER A 224 -10.83 -16.16 6.26
N TRP A 225 -11.65 -15.18 6.65
CA TRP A 225 -11.33 -14.27 7.73
C TRP A 225 -11.32 -14.97 9.09
N ARG A 226 -12.27 -15.88 9.37
CA ARG A 226 -12.25 -16.71 10.58
C ARG A 226 -10.99 -17.56 10.66
N VAL A 227 -10.64 -18.27 9.58
CA VAL A 227 -9.40 -19.07 9.53
C VAL A 227 -8.15 -18.22 9.80
N ILE A 228 -8.10 -16.97 9.31
CA ILE A 228 -7.00 -16.06 9.62
C ILE A 228 -7.01 -15.67 11.09
N GLN A 229 -8.16 -15.29 11.65
CA GLN A 229 -8.28 -14.87 13.05
C GLN A 229 -7.95 -16.00 14.03
N ASP A 230 -8.44 -17.21 13.77
CA ASP A 230 -8.16 -18.40 14.58
C ASP A 230 -6.66 -18.75 14.55
N SER A 231 -5.96 -18.44 13.45
CA SER A 231 -4.51 -18.69 13.35
C SER A 231 -3.65 -17.71 14.15
N LEU A 232 -4.21 -16.62 14.67
CA LEU A 232 -3.46 -15.60 15.43
C LEU A 232 -3.06 -16.05 16.84
N ALA A 233 -3.51 -17.22 17.28
CA ALA A 233 -2.98 -17.86 18.49
C ALA A 233 -1.48 -18.19 18.33
N ASP A 234 -1.01 -18.37 17.10
CA ASP A 234 0.41 -18.52 16.78
C ASP A 234 1.11 -17.14 16.77
N PRO A 235 2.13 -16.90 17.61
CA PRO A 235 2.88 -15.66 17.63
C PRO A 235 3.51 -15.29 16.28
N ALA A 236 3.89 -16.27 15.46
CA ALA A 236 4.46 -16.04 14.14
C ALA A 236 3.42 -15.46 13.15
N GLU A 237 2.16 -15.88 13.28
CA GLU A 237 1.04 -15.34 12.49
C GLU A 237 0.68 -13.92 12.97
N MET A 238 0.67 -13.69 14.29
CA MET A 238 0.42 -12.38 14.86
C MET A 238 1.53 -11.38 14.52
N GLY A 239 2.79 -11.79 14.52
CA GLY A 239 3.94 -10.93 14.21
C GLY A 239 4.20 -10.66 12.72
N SER A 240 3.36 -11.21 11.82
CA SER A 240 3.60 -11.16 10.38
C SER A 240 3.47 -9.75 9.78
N ASN A 241 4.51 -9.29 9.06
CA ASN A 241 4.48 -8.04 8.31
C ASN A 241 3.42 -8.04 7.19
N LEU A 242 3.11 -9.21 6.61
CA LEU A 242 2.07 -9.34 5.58
C LEU A 242 0.69 -8.98 6.15
N ARG A 243 0.38 -9.47 7.35
CA ARG A 243 -0.86 -9.11 8.06
C ARG A 243 -0.94 -7.59 8.26
N LEU A 244 0.13 -6.99 8.78
CA LEU A 244 0.19 -5.55 9.01
C LEU A 244 -0.06 -4.78 7.71
N GLY A 245 0.62 -5.14 6.62
CA GLY A 245 0.45 -4.52 5.30
C GLY A 245 -0.99 -4.61 4.78
N ILE A 246 -1.65 -5.75 4.94
CA ILE A 246 -3.03 -5.95 4.50
C ILE A 246 -4.03 -5.18 5.37
N LEU A 247 -3.79 -5.10 6.68
CA LEU A 247 -4.62 -4.27 7.57
C LEU A 247 -4.52 -2.79 7.19
N TYR A 248 -3.32 -2.29 6.83
CA TYR A 248 -3.18 -0.94 6.28
C TYR A 248 -3.91 -0.79 4.95
N LEU A 249 -3.75 -1.74 4.02
CA LEU A 249 -4.43 -1.72 2.72
C LEU A 249 -5.94 -1.64 2.90
N LEU A 250 -6.52 -2.42 3.81
CA LEU A 250 -7.97 -2.41 4.05
C LEU A 250 -8.44 -1.18 4.82
N ALA A 251 -7.65 -0.71 5.79
CA ALA A 251 -7.98 0.49 6.56
C ALA A 251 -7.76 1.79 5.78
N LEU A 252 -6.98 1.80 4.70
CA LEU A 252 -6.70 3.02 3.93
C LEU A 252 -7.21 2.97 2.48
N GLY A 253 -7.39 1.78 1.91
CA GLY A 253 -7.69 1.60 0.48
C GLY A 253 -9.02 2.19 0.04
N GLY A 254 -10.00 2.30 0.94
CA GLY A 254 -11.31 2.89 0.67
C GLY A 254 -11.46 4.35 1.10
N VAL A 255 -10.47 4.96 1.76
CA VAL A 255 -10.62 6.26 2.43
C VAL A 255 -11.02 7.37 1.45
N ILE A 256 -10.36 7.47 0.30
CA ILE A 256 -10.67 8.50 -0.72
C ILE A 256 -12.12 8.36 -1.18
N THR A 257 -12.57 7.13 -1.41
CA THR A 257 -13.95 6.86 -1.82
C THR A 257 -14.95 7.19 -0.72
N VAL A 258 -14.65 6.86 0.54
CA VAL A 258 -15.52 7.19 1.69
C VAL A 258 -15.61 8.69 1.89
N VAL A 259 -14.49 9.41 1.83
CA VAL A 259 -14.45 10.88 1.95
C VAL A 259 -15.22 11.52 0.81
N THR A 260 -15.00 11.09 -0.44
CA THR A 260 -15.74 11.58 -1.62
C THR A 260 -17.24 11.30 -1.49
N ALA A 261 -17.63 10.08 -1.14
CA ALA A 261 -19.03 9.69 -0.96
C ALA A 261 -19.70 10.48 0.17
N SER A 262 -18.98 10.74 1.27
CA SER A 262 -19.44 11.58 2.37
C SER A 262 -19.65 13.02 1.92
N SER A 263 -18.67 13.60 1.22
CA SER A 263 -18.78 14.96 0.68
C SER A 263 -19.95 15.09 -0.32
N MET A 264 -20.13 14.11 -1.20
CA MET A 264 -21.28 14.08 -2.13
C MET A 264 -22.61 13.97 -1.38
N THR A 265 -22.69 13.10 -0.37
CA THR A 265 -23.91 12.94 0.44
C THR A 265 -24.27 14.24 1.15
N VAL A 266 -23.30 14.87 1.81
CA VAL A 266 -23.48 16.17 2.47
C VAL A 266 -23.87 17.24 1.44
N ASN A 267 -23.27 17.22 0.24
CA ASN A 267 -23.60 18.16 -0.84
C ASN A 267 -25.06 18.05 -1.26
N ILE A 268 -25.56 16.83 -1.46
CA ILE A 268 -26.97 16.60 -1.80
C ILE A 268 -27.90 17.12 -0.70
N LEU A 269 -27.55 16.90 0.58
CA LEU A 269 -28.32 17.41 1.72
C LEU A 269 -28.30 18.95 1.76
N VAL A 270 -27.13 19.57 1.63
CA VAL A 270 -26.97 21.02 1.67
C VAL A 270 -27.67 21.69 0.48
N THR A 271 -27.53 21.17 -0.74
CA THR A 271 -28.23 21.69 -1.92
C THR A 271 -29.75 21.67 -1.72
N ARG A 272 -30.29 20.60 -1.12
CA ARG A 272 -31.72 20.54 -0.79
C ARG A 272 -32.11 21.56 0.28
N LEU A 273 -31.29 21.74 1.32
CA LEU A 273 -31.50 22.74 2.37
C LEU A 273 -31.42 24.19 1.86
N LEU A 274 -30.59 24.44 0.85
CA LEU A 274 -30.46 25.74 0.18
C LEU A 274 -31.63 26.06 -0.77
N GLY A 275 -32.64 25.19 -0.87
CA GLY A 275 -33.89 25.47 -1.56
C GLY A 275 -33.99 24.91 -2.99
N ALA A 276 -33.17 23.91 -3.36
CA ALA A 276 -33.32 23.26 -4.67
C ALA A 276 -34.70 22.60 -4.82
N ASP A 277 -35.42 22.90 -5.91
CA ASP A 277 -36.76 22.38 -6.22
C ASP A 277 -36.76 20.92 -6.71
N TRP A 278 -36.21 20.03 -5.89
CA TRP A 278 -36.17 18.60 -6.18
C TRP A 278 -37.44 17.88 -5.73
N THR A 279 -37.91 16.96 -6.56
CA THR A 279 -38.89 15.96 -6.11
C THR A 279 -38.25 15.03 -5.09
N LEU A 280 -39.06 14.44 -4.20
CA LEU A 280 -38.58 13.46 -3.22
C LEU A 280 -37.87 12.28 -3.92
N GLN A 281 -38.39 11.85 -5.07
CA GLN A 281 -37.81 10.78 -5.89
C GLN A 281 -36.40 11.14 -6.38
N TYR A 282 -36.22 12.34 -6.94
CA TYR A 282 -34.91 12.78 -7.43
C TYR A 282 -33.90 12.90 -6.29
N PHE A 283 -34.31 13.47 -5.16
CA PHE A 283 -33.47 13.59 -3.97
C PHE A 283 -32.97 12.23 -3.46
N VAL A 284 -33.86 11.25 -3.34
CA VAL A 284 -33.51 9.89 -2.91
C VAL A 284 -32.60 9.21 -3.94
N HIS A 285 -32.87 9.36 -5.23
CA HIS A 285 -32.02 8.82 -6.29
C HIS A 285 -30.59 9.38 -6.24
N GLN A 286 -30.44 10.68 -5.99
CA GLN A 286 -29.13 11.32 -5.86
C GLN A 286 -28.34 10.77 -4.66
N LEU A 287 -29.01 10.51 -3.53
CA LEU A 287 -28.39 9.90 -2.36
C LEU A 287 -27.95 8.44 -2.60
N GLY A 288 -28.67 7.71 -3.46
CA GLY A 288 -28.41 6.28 -3.72
C GLY A 288 -26.99 6.00 -4.23
N GLY A 289 -26.45 6.84 -5.11
CA GLY A 289 -25.10 6.67 -5.63
C GLY A 289 -24.03 6.69 -4.53
N PRO A 290 -23.82 7.84 -3.86
CA PRO A 290 -22.81 7.98 -2.80
C PRO A 290 -23.02 7.02 -1.63
N ILE A 291 -24.26 6.82 -1.16
CA ILE A 291 -24.53 5.94 -0.01
C ILE A 291 -24.21 4.47 -0.37
N SER A 292 -24.58 4.02 -1.57
CA SER A 292 -24.36 2.62 -1.97
C SER A 292 -22.88 2.21 -1.94
N VAL A 293 -21.97 3.13 -2.28
CA VAL A 293 -20.51 2.89 -2.28
C VAL A 293 -19.89 3.26 -0.94
N GLY A 294 -20.34 4.37 -0.33
CA GLY A 294 -19.79 4.90 0.90
C GLY A 294 -20.03 4.00 2.11
N VAL A 295 -21.21 3.38 2.21
CA VAL A 295 -21.55 2.53 3.37
C VAL A 295 -20.68 1.26 3.43
N PRO A 296 -20.56 0.42 2.38
CA PRO A 296 -19.72 -0.79 2.45
C PRO A 296 -18.25 -0.48 2.69
N LEU A 297 -17.69 0.55 2.03
CA LEU A 297 -16.30 0.92 2.20
C LEU A 297 -16.04 1.60 3.55
N GLY A 298 -17.00 2.37 4.06
CA GLY A 298 -16.94 2.96 5.40
C GLY A 298 -16.96 1.90 6.49
N LEU A 299 -17.75 0.83 6.32
CA LEU A 299 -17.76 -0.32 7.20
C LEU A 299 -16.43 -1.08 7.17
N ILE A 300 -15.83 -1.28 5.98
CA ILE A 300 -14.49 -1.87 5.85
C ILE A 300 -13.47 -1.01 6.59
N TRP A 301 -13.48 0.29 6.34
CA TRP A 301 -12.56 1.22 6.97
C TRP A 301 -12.65 1.16 8.50
N ALA A 302 -13.87 1.20 9.05
CA ALA A 302 -14.11 1.11 10.49
C ALA A 302 -13.71 -0.26 11.05
N TYR A 303 -14.12 -1.35 10.40
CA TYR A 303 -13.88 -2.72 10.88
C TYR A 303 -12.40 -3.09 10.86
N TYR A 304 -11.72 -2.89 9.73
CA TYR A 304 -10.29 -3.21 9.62
C TYR A 304 -9.40 -2.15 10.27
N GLY A 305 -9.84 -0.90 10.38
CA GLY A 305 -9.20 0.13 11.21
C GLY A 305 -9.19 -0.25 12.69
N HIS A 306 -10.30 -0.81 13.20
CA HIS A 306 -10.36 -1.37 14.55
C HIS A 306 -9.36 -2.52 14.75
N TRP A 307 -9.31 -3.46 13.80
CA TRP A 307 -8.35 -4.58 13.85
C TRP A 307 -6.89 -4.14 13.71
N LEU A 308 -6.60 -3.12 12.89
CA LEU A 308 -5.28 -2.50 12.79
C LEU A 308 -4.85 -1.92 14.13
N ASN A 309 -5.73 -1.15 14.79
CA ASN A 309 -5.43 -0.58 16.11
C ASN A 309 -5.14 -1.67 17.15
N ARG A 310 -5.95 -2.74 17.19
CA ARG A 310 -5.70 -3.88 18.07
C ARG A 310 -4.38 -4.59 17.80
N HIS A 311 -4.04 -4.78 16.53
CA HIS A 311 -2.77 -5.39 16.15
C HIS A 311 -1.59 -4.50 16.57
N ILE A 312 -1.69 -3.18 16.38
CA ILE A 312 -0.68 -2.24 16.87
C ILE A 312 -0.53 -2.35 18.39
N GLU A 313 -1.63 -2.31 19.14
CA GLU A 313 -1.62 -2.43 20.61
C GLU A 313 -0.98 -3.73 21.12
N ALA A 314 -1.04 -4.81 20.35
CA ALA A 314 -0.44 -6.10 20.71
C ALA A 314 1.10 -6.13 20.62
N ILE A 315 1.75 -5.17 19.94
CA ILE A 315 3.21 -5.20 19.66
C ILE A 315 4.08 -4.87 20.90
N GLY A 316 3.49 -4.45 22.02
CA GLY A 316 4.16 -4.23 23.32
C GLY A 316 5.10 -3.02 23.41
N ASP A 317 5.86 -2.73 22.35
CA ASP A 317 6.77 -1.57 22.27
C ASP A 317 6.02 -0.27 21.91
N LYS A 318 5.90 0.64 22.88
CA LYS A 318 5.24 1.94 22.71
C LYS A 318 5.84 2.79 21.59
N VAL A 319 7.15 2.74 21.35
CA VAL A 319 7.80 3.56 20.30
C VAL A 319 7.40 3.03 18.93
N ARG A 320 7.46 1.71 18.74
CA ARG A 320 7.03 1.04 17.51
C ARG A 320 5.53 1.21 17.25
N GLN A 321 4.69 1.12 18.28
CA GLN A 321 3.26 1.39 18.19
C GLN A 321 2.95 2.79 17.68
N THR A 322 3.63 3.77 18.25
CA THR A 322 3.46 5.17 17.91
C THR A 322 3.89 5.42 16.46
N GLY A 323 5.01 4.82 16.02
CA GLY A 323 5.44 4.86 14.62
C GLY A 323 4.40 4.32 13.65
N MET A 324 3.70 3.24 14.00
CA MET A 324 2.63 2.66 13.19
C MET A 324 1.39 3.58 13.12
N LYS A 325 0.92 4.09 14.26
CA LYS A 325 -0.22 5.04 14.30
C LYS A 325 0.05 6.31 13.48
N ARG A 326 1.29 6.80 13.47
CA ARG A 326 1.69 7.97 12.67
C ARG A 326 1.48 7.77 11.17
N LEU A 327 1.81 6.60 10.60
CA LEU A 327 1.62 6.35 9.17
C LEU A 327 0.16 6.54 8.76
N TYR A 328 -0.74 5.89 9.50
CA TYR A 328 -2.19 5.97 9.30
C TYR A 328 -2.69 7.42 9.41
N ASN A 329 -2.32 8.11 10.49
CA ASN A 329 -2.79 9.47 10.76
C ASN A 329 -2.25 10.51 9.75
N TYR A 330 -0.99 10.41 9.32
CA TYR A 330 -0.45 11.35 8.34
C TYR A 330 -1.09 11.20 6.95
N ILE A 331 -1.44 9.99 6.53
CA ILE A 331 -2.17 9.78 5.26
C ILE A 331 -3.56 10.42 5.35
N LEU A 332 -4.31 10.17 6.43
CA LEU A 332 -5.62 10.78 6.64
C LEU A 332 -5.56 12.30 6.78
N ALA A 333 -4.55 12.82 7.49
CA ALA A 333 -4.32 14.25 7.62
C ALA A 333 -4.07 14.89 6.26
N PHE A 334 -3.30 14.26 5.38
CA PHE A 334 -3.02 14.80 4.05
C PHE A 334 -4.28 14.85 3.20
N ILE A 335 -5.08 13.76 3.20
CA ILE A 335 -6.37 13.72 2.50
C ILE A 335 -7.32 14.80 3.04
N GLY A 336 -7.44 14.90 4.37
CA GLY A 336 -8.25 15.92 5.03
C GLY A 336 -7.81 17.34 4.68
N LEU A 337 -6.50 17.60 4.64
CA LEU A 337 -5.93 18.90 4.27
C LEU A 337 -6.31 19.28 2.83
N VAL A 338 -6.16 18.36 1.87
CA VAL A 338 -6.52 18.59 0.47
C VAL A 338 -8.01 18.89 0.32
N VAL A 339 -8.88 18.09 0.94
CA VAL A 339 -10.33 18.30 0.86
C VAL A 339 -10.75 19.60 1.55
N SER A 340 -10.13 19.95 2.68
CA SER A 340 -10.33 21.25 3.34
C SER A 340 -9.90 22.41 2.46
N PHE A 341 -8.73 22.30 1.83
CA PHE A 341 -8.19 23.32 0.93
C PHE A 341 -9.14 23.59 -0.23
N VAL A 342 -9.63 22.53 -0.88
CA VAL A 342 -10.63 22.64 -1.96
C VAL A 342 -11.90 23.31 -1.43
N GLY A 343 -12.40 22.90 -0.26
CA GLY A 343 -13.60 23.50 0.35
C GLY A 343 -13.46 25.00 0.63
N VAL A 344 -12.31 25.45 1.18
CA VAL A 344 -12.05 26.88 1.40
C VAL A 344 -11.91 27.63 0.08
N ALA A 345 -11.19 27.07 -0.90
CA ALA A 345 -11.01 27.70 -2.21
C ALA A 345 -12.33 27.89 -2.96
N THR A 346 -13.20 26.87 -2.96
CA THR A 346 -14.54 26.95 -3.55
C THR A 346 -15.43 27.94 -2.80
N LEU A 347 -15.34 28.01 -1.46
CA LEU A 347 -16.11 28.97 -0.67
C LEU A 347 -15.72 30.41 -1.00
N LEU A 348 -14.41 30.69 -1.03
CA LEU A 348 -13.89 32.02 -1.35
C LEU A 348 -14.21 32.39 -2.81
N SER A 349 -14.14 31.43 -3.73
CA SER A 349 -14.57 31.63 -5.12
C SER A 349 -16.01 32.08 -5.18
N PHE A 350 -16.92 31.34 -4.53
CA PHE A 350 -18.34 31.70 -4.47
C PHE A 350 -18.54 33.12 -3.89
N ILE A 351 -17.84 33.50 -2.82
CA ILE A 351 -17.94 34.84 -2.24
C ILE A 351 -17.50 35.91 -3.24
N ILE A 352 -16.41 35.68 -3.99
CA ILE A 352 -15.91 36.59 -5.02
C ILE A 352 -16.89 36.68 -6.19
N ASP A 353 -17.43 35.56 -6.64
CA ASP A 353 -18.39 35.47 -7.73
C ASP A 353 -19.65 36.27 -7.42
N VAL A 354 -20.19 36.12 -6.20
CA VAL A 354 -21.33 36.91 -5.72
C VAL A 354 -20.99 38.39 -5.56
N ALA A 355 -19.78 38.74 -5.11
CA ALA A 355 -19.39 40.14 -4.89
C ALA A 355 -19.10 40.89 -6.20
N THR A 356 -18.68 40.18 -7.26
CA THR A 356 -18.26 40.77 -8.54
C THR A 356 -19.34 40.69 -9.62
N SER A 357 -20.24 39.71 -9.54
CA SER A 357 -21.37 39.59 -10.46
C SER A 357 -22.54 40.51 -10.06
N ARG A 358 -23.26 41.06 -11.06
CA ARG A 358 -24.46 41.90 -10.84
C ARG A 358 -25.76 41.11 -10.65
N SER A 359 -25.72 39.78 -10.75
CA SER A 359 -26.90 38.92 -10.63
C SER A 359 -26.52 37.59 -9.99
N PHE A 360 -27.17 37.24 -8.88
CA PHE A 360 -27.12 35.92 -8.29
C PHE A 360 -27.82 34.92 -9.24
N LEU A 361 -27.10 33.93 -9.75
CA LEU A 361 -27.63 32.91 -10.65
C LEU A 361 -27.87 31.61 -9.87
N MET A 362 -28.83 30.78 -10.29
CA MET A 362 -29.12 29.49 -9.64
C MET A 362 -27.89 28.56 -9.52
N GLY A 363 -26.89 28.72 -10.40
CA GLY A 363 -25.61 27.98 -10.34
C GLY A 363 -24.78 28.26 -9.08
N ASP A 364 -24.96 29.41 -8.43
CA ASP A 364 -24.17 29.84 -7.28
C ASP A 364 -24.47 28.96 -6.03
N SER A 365 -25.72 28.47 -5.90
CA SER A 365 -26.14 27.60 -4.80
C SER A 365 -25.42 26.24 -4.78
N ASN A 366 -25.07 25.69 -5.95
CA ASN A 366 -24.36 24.42 -6.05
C ASN A 366 -22.89 24.55 -5.65
N SER A 367 -22.23 25.66 -6.02
CA SER A 367 -20.86 25.95 -5.60
C SER A 367 -20.76 26.12 -4.09
N LEU A 368 -21.72 26.84 -3.48
CA LEU A 368 -21.81 26.98 -2.03
C LEU A 368 -22.02 25.64 -1.33
N ALA A 369 -22.94 24.80 -1.83
CA ALA A 369 -23.16 23.46 -1.28
C ALA A 369 -21.89 22.60 -1.33
N SER A 370 -21.16 22.64 -2.45
CA SER A 370 -19.93 21.89 -2.64
C SER A 370 -18.83 22.35 -1.68
N ALA A 371 -18.70 23.66 -1.50
CA ALA A 371 -17.76 24.27 -0.56
C ALA A 371 -18.06 23.85 0.89
N ILE A 372 -19.31 24.02 1.33
CA ILE A 372 -19.77 23.64 2.68
C ILE A 372 -19.52 22.15 2.93
N SER A 373 -19.83 21.31 1.95
CA SER A 373 -19.72 19.85 2.09
C SER A 373 -18.27 19.38 2.20
N SER A 374 -17.40 19.93 1.37
CA SER A 374 -15.97 19.68 1.44
C SER A 374 -15.38 20.13 2.77
N LEU A 375 -15.85 21.25 3.33
CA LEU A 375 -15.42 21.73 4.64
C LEU A 375 -15.94 20.85 5.79
N ILE A 376 -17.22 20.47 5.76
CA ILE A 376 -17.83 19.60 6.80
C ILE A 376 -17.12 18.25 6.88
N VAL A 377 -16.63 17.73 5.76
CA VAL A 377 -15.93 16.42 5.73
C VAL A 377 -14.43 16.56 5.91
N GLY A 378 -13.79 17.43 5.13
CA GLY A 378 -12.33 17.57 5.09
C GLY A 378 -11.73 18.19 6.35
N LEU A 379 -12.34 19.25 6.87
CA LEU A 379 -11.76 20.02 7.97
C LEU A 379 -11.73 19.21 9.28
N PRO A 380 -12.81 18.53 9.69
CA PRO A 380 -12.75 17.63 10.84
C PRO A 380 -11.74 16.51 10.64
N LEU A 381 -11.69 15.89 9.46
CA LEU A 381 -10.73 14.81 9.17
C LEU A 381 -9.28 15.30 9.35
N TRP A 382 -8.94 16.47 8.80
CA TRP A 382 -7.63 17.08 8.99
C TRP A 382 -7.35 17.37 10.46
N LEU A 383 -8.24 18.08 11.15
CA LEU A 383 -8.01 18.49 12.54
C LEU A 383 -7.91 17.31 13.50
N MET A 384 -8.75 16.27 13.34
CA MET A 384 -8.76 15.08 14.18
C MET A 384 -7.49 14.24 14.03
N THR A 385 -6.82 14.29 12.88
CA THR A 385 -5.64 13.46 12.59
C THR A 385 -4.33 14.23 12.68
N TRP A 386 -4.32 15.52 12.33
CA TRP A 386 -3.15 16.40 12.40
C TRP A 386 -2.89 16.91 13.82
N ARG A 387 -3.92 17.35 14.57
CA ARG A 387 -3.71 17.93 15.91
C ARG A 387 -3.04 16.97 16.89
N PRO A 388 -3.43 15.68 17.00
CA PRO A 388 -2.74 14.75 17.89
C PRO A 388 -1.27 14.56 17.52
N MET A 389 -0.96 14.46 16.23
CA MET A 389 0.41 14.30 15.71
C MET A 389 1.26 15.56 15.92
N GLN A 390 0.64 16.74 15.91
CA GLN A 390 1.30 17.99 16.26
C GLN A 390 1.52 18.11 17.76
N ALA A 391 0.52 17.79 18.58
CA ALA A 391 0.62 17.81 20.03
C ALA A 391 1.74 16.89 20.53
N GLU A 392 1.83 15.68 19.97
CA GLU A 392 2.89 14.72 20.28
C GLU A 392 4.29 15.27 19.96
N ALA A 393 4.45 15.95 18.81
CA ALA A 393 5.71 16.56 18.42
C ALA A 393 6.09 17.79 19.26
N LEU A 394 5.14 18.39 19.98
CA LEU A 394 5.37 19.51 20.90
C LEU A 394 5.73 19.05 22.32
N VAL A 395 5.57 17.76 22.65
CA VAL A 395 5.96 17.22 23.95
C VAL A 395 7.47 17.33 24.14
N VAL A 396 7.89 17.68 25.35
CA VAL A 396 9.31 17.70 25.76
C VAL A 396 9.71 16.30 26.21
N GLY A 397 10.90 15.85 25.82
CA GLY A 397 11.44 14.53 26.14
C GLY A 397 11.50 13.57 24.94
N GLU A 398 11.83 12.31 25.20
CA GLU A 398 12.15 11.33 24.16
C GLU A 398 11.02 11.09 23.16
N VAL A 399 9.77 11.06 23.61
CA VAL A 399 8.60 10.82 22.73
C VAL A 399 8.46 11.94 21.69
N GLY A 400 8.60 13.19 22.12
CA GLY A 400 8.57 14.36 21.22
C GLY A 400 9.78 14.42 20.30
N ASP A 401 10.97 14.09 20.80
CA ASP A 401 12.18 13.95 19.98
C ASP A 401 11.96 12.90 18.86
N HIS A 402 11.43 11.73 19.21
CA HIS A 402 11.13 10.67 18.25
C HIS A 402 10.04 11.08 17.24
N ALA A 403 9.07 11.90 17.64
CA ALA A 403 8.06 12.45 16.74
C ALA A 403 8.67 13.42 15.72
N ARG A 404 9.48 14.39 16.18
CA ARG A 404 10.17 15.37 15.32
C ARG A 404 11.18 14.72 14.36
N ARG A 405 11.83 13.62 14.78
CA ARG A 405 12.77 12.84 13.94
C ARG A 405 12.07 11.93 12.93
N SER A 406 10.75 11.72 13.05
CA SER A 406 10.02 10.76 12.24
C SER A 406 10.11 11.08 10.75
N VAL A 407 10.53 10.09 9.95
CA VAL A 407 10.54 10.19 8.48
C VAL A 407 9.13 10.46 7.96
N LEU A 408 8.11 9.82 8.55
CA LEU A 408 6.71 9.97 8.13
C LEU A 408 6.20 11.41 8.31
N ARG A 409 6.54 12.04 9.45
CA ARG A 409 6.21 13.45 9.70
C ARG A 409 6.87 14.37 8.69
N LYS A 410 8.17 14.15 8.41
CA LYS A 410 8.90 14.90 7.39
C LYS A 410 8.27 14.69 6.01
N THR A 411 7.93 13.46 5.63
CA THR A 411 7.26 13.17 4.36
C THR A 411 5.95 13.93 4.24
N TYR A 412 5.09 13.92 5.27
CA TYR A 412 3.84 14.70 5.28
C TYR A 412 4.11 16.21 5.09
N LEU A 413 5.05 16.77 5.87
CA LEU A 413 5.37 18.21 5.80
C LEU A 413 5.93 18.58 4.42
N TYR A 414 6.86 17.80 3.87
CA TYR A 414 7.43 18.05 2.55
C TYR A 414 6.39 17.89 1.44
N LEU A 415 5.46 16.92 1.53
CA LEU A 415 4.37 16.80 0.57
C LEU A 415 3.44 18.02 0.61
N ALA A 416 3.09 18.50 1.80
CA ALA A 416 2.29 19.73 1.95
C ALA A 416 3.02 20.94 1.37
N LEU A 417 4.31 21.14 1.71
CA LEU A 417 5.13 22.22 1.18
C LEU A 417 5.26 22.14 -0.34
N PHE A 418 5.55 20.95 -0.88
CA PHE A 418 5.68 20.72 -2.32
C PHE A 418 4.39 21.05 -3.07
N ALA A 419 3.25 20.56 -2.58
CA ALA A 419 1.95 20.87 -3.16
C ALA A 419 1.65 22.38 -3.10
N SER A 420 1.99 23.05 -1.99
CA SER A 420 1.80 24.50 -1.87
C SER A 420 2.72 25.31 -2.78
N VAL A 421 3.98 24.91 -2.95
CA VAL A 421 4.92 25.59 -3.85
C VAL A 421 4.50 25.41 -5.31
N ILE A 422 4.22 24.18 -5.75
CA ILE A 422 3.80 23.93 -7.14
C ILE A 422 2.47 24.62 -7.45
N GLY A 423 1.47 24.45 -6.58
CA GLY A 423 0.18 25.10 -6.74
C GLY A 423 0.29 26.62 -6.70
N GLY A 424 1.08 27.17 -5.79
CA GLY A 424 1.36 28.60 -5.69
C GLY A 424 2.09 29.13 -6.93
N MET A 425 3.09 28.41 -7.45
CA MET A 425 3.80 28.77 -8.69
C MET A 425 2.85 28.77 -9.89
N ALA A 426 2.04 27.72 -10.08
CA ALA A 426 1.07 27.65 -11.17
C ALA A 426 0.07 28.83 -11.10
N THR A 427 -0.41 29.14 -9.90
CA THR A 427 -1.33 30.25 -9.66
C THR A 427 -0.65 31.61 -9.91
N ALA A 428 0.59 31.79 -9.46
CA ALA A 428 1.37 33.01 -9.69
C ALA A 428 1.69 33.23 -11.18
N VAL A 429 2.00 32.16 -11.92
CA VAL A 429 2.16 32.21 -13.38
C VAL A 429 0.85 32.64 -14.04
N GLY A 430 -0.28 32.07 -13.63
CA GLY A 430 -1.61 32.48 -14.10
C GLY A 430 -1.89 33.96 -13.83
N LEU A 431 -1.55 34.45 -12.64
CA LEU A 431 -1.71 35.85 -12.24
C LEU A 431 -0.88 36.79 -13.12
N VAL A 432 0.41 36.49 -13.28
CA VAL A 432 1.33 37.29 -14.10
C VAL A 432 0.90 37.27 -15.56
N TYR A 433 0.49 36.10 -16.08
CA TYR A 433 -0.04 35.97 -17.44
C TYR A 433 -1.25 36.87 -17.67
N GLN A 434 -2.22 36.88 -16.75
CA GLN A 434 -3.40 37.75 -16.85
C GLN A 434 -3.02 39.23 -16.89
N LEU A 435 -2.12 39.67 -15.99
CA LEU A 435 -1.67 41.06 -15.94
C LEU A 435 -0.93 41.49 -17.22
N ILE A 436 -0.02 40.64 -17.71
CA ILE A 436 0.72 40.90 -18.96
C ILE A 436 -0.24 40.93 -20.15
N ARG A 437 -1.20 40.00 -20.22
CA ARG A 437 -2.20 39.96 -21.30
C ARG A 437 -2.94 41.29 -21.38
N VAL A 438 -3.47 41.79 -20.26
CA VAL A 438 -4.18 43.09 -20.23
C VAL A 438 -3.27 44.25 -20.61
N ALA A 439 -2.03 44.26 -20.13
CA ALA A 439 -1.06 45.31 -20.47
C ALA A 439 -0.71 45.32 -21.97
N LEU A 440 -0.66 44.16 -22.63
CA LEU A 440 -0.33 44.03 -24.05
C LEU A 440 -1.52 44.27 -24.97
N THR A 441 -2.71 43.76 -24.61
CA THR A 441 -3.90 43.86 -25.47
C THR A 441 -4.69 45.14 -25.25
N GLY A 442 -4.54 45.79 -24.09
CA GLY A 442 -5.39 46.90 -23.66
C GLY A 442 -6.84 46.50 -23.38
N ASP A 443 -7.17 45.22 -23.49
CA ASP A 443 -8.50 44.65 -23.28
C ASP A 443 -8.46 43.71 -22.08
N ALA A 444 -9.08 44.15 -20.99
CA ALA A 444 -9.22 43.37 -19.77
C ALA A 444 -10.24 42.23 -19.92
N GLY A 445 -11.21 42.37 -20.82
CA GLY A 445 -12.42 41.56 -20.82
C GLY A 445 -13.36 41.90 -19.66
N SER A 446 -14.60 41.40 -19.75
CA SER A 446 -15.69 41.71 -18.81
C SER A 446 -15.55 41.04 -17.45
N ASN A 447 -14.83 39.92 -17.36
CA ASN A 447 -14.66 39.13 -16.13
C ASN A 447 -13.31 39.34 -15.42
N PHE A 448 -12.49 40.30 -15.88
CA PHE A 448 -11.13 40.49 -15.39
C PHE A 448 -10.99 40.55 -13.87
N VAL A 449 -11.84 41.36 -13.21
CA VAL A 449 -11.77 41.55 -11.75
C VAL A 449 -12.08 40.25 -11.02
N ASN A 450 -13.05 39.47 -11.51
CA ASN A 450 -13.38 38.18 -10.95
C ASN A 450 -12.21 37.19 -11.08
N ASP A 451 -11.69 37.04 -12.30
CA ASP A 451 -10.56 36.14 -12.59
C ASP A 451 -9.31 36.51 -11.77
N LEU A 452 -9.04 37.81 -11.64
CA LEU A 452 -7.92 38.34 -10.86
C LEU A 452 -8.07 38.01 -9.37
N LEU A 453 -9.25 38.29 -8.78
CA LEU A 453 -9.52 37.99 -7.38
C LEU A 453 -9.49 36.49 -7.11
N ASN A 454 -10.03 35.66 -8.01
CA ASN A 454 -9.98 34.20 -7.94
C ASN A 454 -8.56 33.64 -8.04
N THR A 455 -7.69 34.29 -8.79
CA THR A 455 -6.27 33.90 -8.85
C THR A 455 -5.53 34.34 -7.59
N ILE A 456 -5.78 35.56 -7.10
CA ILE A 456 -5.16 36.08 -5.86
C ILE A 456 -5.57 35.26 -4.64
N GLN A 457 -6.86 34.92 -4.48
CA GLN A 457 -7.32 34.13 -3.34
C GLN A 457 -6.71 32.73 -3.30
N LEU A 458 -6.54 32.08 -4.46
CA LEU A 458 -5.90 30.78 -4.55
C LEU A 458 -4.41 30.86 -4.20
N LEU A 459 -3.72 31.92 -4.67
CA LEU A 459 -2.32 32.19 -4.31
C LEU A 459 -2.19 32.44 -2.80
N PHE A 460 -3.11 33.21 -2.21
CA PHE A 460 -3.18 33.46 -0.78
C PHE A 460 -3.36 32.15 0.01
N LEU A 461 -4.28 31.27 -0.40
CA LEU A 461 -4.51 29.99 0.26
C LEU A 461 -3.28 29.08 0.22
N PHE A 462 -2.60 28.97 -0.93
CA PHE A 462 -1.34 28.25 -1.01
C PHE A 462 -0.27 28.87 -0.10
N GLY A 463 -0.21 30.19 -0.01
CA GLY A 463 0.66 30.92 0.91
C GLY A 463 0.39 30.59 2.38
N VAL A 464 -0.88 30.53 2.80
CA VAL A 464 -1.28 30.17 4.17
C VAL A 464 -0.83 28.76 4.53
N VAL A 465 -1.11 27.78 3.66
CA VAL A 465 -0.72 26.37 3.89
C VAL A 465 0.80 26.23 3.92
N LEU A 466 1.50 26.92 3.01
CA LEU A 466 2.96 26.95 2.94
C LEU A 466 3.55 27.51 4.24
N ILE A 467 3.13 28.70 4.67
CA ILE A 467 3.65 29.38 5.86
C ILE A 467 3.39 28.53 7.11
N TYR A 468 2.18 27.99 7.26
CA TYR A 468 1.84 27.16 8.41
C TYR A 468 2.76 25.93 8.52
N HIS A 469 2.85 25.11 7.45
CA HIS A 469 3.64 23.88 7.49
C HIS A 469 5.15 24.15 7.50
N LEU A 470 5.60 25.27 6.91
CA LEU A 470 7.01 25.69 6.94
C LEU A 470 7.42 26.11 8.36
N ASN A 471 6.55 26.84 9.06
CA ASN A 471 6.79 27.22 10.46
C ASN A 471 6.86 25.99 11.35
N VAL A 472 5.97 25.00 11.13
CA VAL A 472 6.02 23.72 11.85
C VAL A 472 7.34 22.99 11.58
N LEU A 473 7.77 22.88 10.31
CA LEU A 473 9.04 22.23 9.95
C LEU A 473 10.25 22.95 10.56
N ARG A 474 10.25 24.28 10.56
CA ARG A 474 11.32 25.10 11.17
C ARG A 474 11.36 24.94 12.68
N ALA A 475 10.21 24.94 13.34
CA ALA A 475 10.10 24.72 14.78
C ALA A 475 10.61 23.32 15.15
N ASP A 476 10.20 22.28 14.41
CA ASP A 476 10.71 20.92 14.61
C ASP A 476 12.24 20.86 14.47
N GLY A 477 12.80 21.55 13.47
CA GLY A 477 14.24 21.63 13.24
C GLY A 477 14.99 22.36 14.35
N ALA A 478 14.46 23.46 14.86
CA ALA A 478 15.05 24.22 15.96
C ALA A 478 15.07 23.40 17.25
N SER A 479 13.93 22.85 17.68
CA SER A 479 13.87 22.00 18.89
C SER A 479 14.74 20.76 18.78
N MET A 480 14.89 20.22 17.57
CA MET A 480 15.82 19.12 17.29
C MET A 480 17.28 19.51 17.47
N ALA A 481 17.68 20.68 16.96
CA ALA A 481 19.03 21.21 17.14
C ALA A 481 19.33 21.45 18.62
N ASP A 482 18.37 21.98 19.39
CA ASP A 482 18.50 22.21 20.82
C ASP A 482 18.67 20.90 21.59
N SER A 483 17.81 19.90 21.35
CA SER A 483 17.91 18.57 21.99
C SER A 483 19.23 17.85 21.66
N LEU A 484 19.73 18.03 20.44
CA LEU A 484 21.00 17.42 20.02
C LEU A 484 22.17 18.16 20.65
N ALA A 485 22.12 19.49 20.72
CA ALA A 485 23.13 20.32 21.37
C ALA A 485 23.26 19.98 22.85
N GLU A 486 22.14 19.77 23.55
CA GLU A 486 22.11 19.34 24.96
C GLU A 486 22.73 17.95 25.15
N LYS A 487 22.37 16.97 24.30
CA LYS A 487 22.96 15.63 24.36
C LYS A 487 24.45 15.64 24.02
N GLN A 488 24.88 16.50 23.09
CA GLN A 488 26.28 16.65 22.72
C GLN A 488 27.10 17.34 23.80
N SER A 489 26.59 18.38 24.47
CA SER A 489 27.33 19.11 25.50
C SER A 489 27.63 18.26 26.74
N VAL A 490 26.78 17.27 27.02
CA VAL A 490 26.97 16.27 28.10
C VAL A 490 27.96 15.16 27.69
N PHE A 491 28.18 14.94 26.38
CA PHE A 491 29.07 13.88 25.89
C PHE A 491 30.52 14.36 25.78
N SER A 492 31.39 13.75 26.59
CA SER A 492 32.83 14.00 26.62
C SER A 492 33.59 13.00 25.74
N VAL A 493 34.46 13.52 24.87
CA VAL A 493 35.30 12.75 23.95
C VAL A 493 36.76 13.00 24.27
N LEU A 494 37.53 11.93 24.43
CA LEU A 494 38.96 11.97 24.60
C LEU A 494 39.65 11.66 23.27
N ILE A 495 40.59 12.49 22.82
CA ILE A 495 41.41 12.25 21.63
C ILE A 495 42.86 12.05 22.08
N VAL A 496 43.48 10.98 21.61
CA VAL A 496 44.90 10.71 21.87
C VAL A 496 45.73 11.32 20.75
N ASP A 497 46.67 12.18 21.11
CA ASP A 497 47.61 12.81 20.19
C ASP A 497 48.84 11.93 19.98
N SER A 498 48.98 11.40 18.77
CA SER A 498 50.14 10.63 18.30
C SER A 498 51.13 11.46 17.46
N GLY A 499 50.86 12.76 17.24
CA GLY A 499 51.69 13.63 16.41
C GLY A 499 51.47 13.48 14.89
N ASP A 500 50.44 12.73 14.49
CA ASP A 500 50.08 12.41 13.10
C ASP A 500 48.94 13.29 12.54
N GLY A 501 48.59 14.38 13.24
CA GLY A 501 47.56 15.33 12.81
C GLY A 501 46.11 14.83 12.97
N ILE A 502 45.90 13.69 13.66
CA ILE A 502 44.56 13.17 13.96
C ILE A 502 43.77 14.16 14.81
N VAL A 503 44.40 14.79 15.81
CA VAL A 503 43.73 15.76 16.68
C VAL A 503 43.14 16.91 15.87
N ASP A 504 43.92 17.48 14.96
CA ASP A 504 43.49 18.62 14.15
C ASP A 504 42.45 18.22 13.11
N SER A 505 42.61 17.06 12.46
CA SER A 505 41.62 16.56 11.49
C SER A 505 40.27 16.22 12.15
N VAL A 506 40.29 15.60 13.33
CA VAL A 506 39.08 15.28 14.10
C VAL A 506 38.44 16.55 14.67
N LYS A 507 39.22 17.49 15.24
CA LYS A 507 38.69 18.78 15.68
C LYS A 507 38.09 19.57 14.51
N ALA A 508 38.76 19.62 13.36
CA ALA A 508 38.25 20.27 12.16
C ALA A 508 36.97 19.60 11.64
N ALA A 509 36.89 18.27 11.66
CA ALA A 509 35.69 17.54 11.28
C ALA A 509 34.52 17.78 12.25
N LEU A 510 34.79 17.79 13.57
CA LEU A 510 33.79 18.08 14.59
C LEU A 510 33.27 19.53 14.48
N LEU A 511 34.16 20.50 14.29
CA LEU A 511 33.82 21.91 14.04
C LEU A 511 32.99 22.06 12.76
N LYS A 512 33.40 21.41 11.67
CA LYS A 512 32.68 21.43 10.39
C LYS A 512 31.29 20.80 10.51
N SER A 513 31.12 19.82 11.39
CA SER A 513 29.82 19.21 11.69
C SER A 513 28.93 20.03 12.63
N GLY A 514 29.46 21.13 13.19
CA GLY A 514 28.75 21.96 14.18
C GLY A 514 28.53 21.27 15.53
N SER A 515 29.32 20.24 15.85
CA SER A 515 29.22 19.48 17.10
C SER A 515 29.57 20.34 18.32
N LYS A 516 28.76 20.27 19.38
CA LYS A 516 29.01 20.95 20.67
C LYS A 516 29.59 20.03 21.75
N MET A 517 30.19 18.91 21.36
CA MET A 517 30.80 17.95 22.30
C MET A 517 32.02 18.53 23.01
N GLN A 518 32.24 18.10 24.26
CA GLN A 518 33.45 18.44 25.00
C GLN A 518 34.59 17.56 24.52
N VAL A 519 35.65 18.15 23.99
CA VAL A 519 36.81 17.43 23.46
C VAL A 519 38.02 17.71 24.34
N THR A 520 38.56 16.65 24.93
CA THR A 520 39.83 16.68 25.68
C THR A 520 40.90 15.99 24.85
N VAL A 521 42.11 16.54 24.83
CA VAL A 521 43.26 15.95 24.15
C VAL A 521 44.24 15.45 25.20
N THR A 522 44.77 14.23 25.03
CA THR A 522 45.80 13.65 25.89
C THR A 522 46.87 12.96 25.05
N THR A 523 47.99 12.61 25.66
CA THR A 523 49.03 11.79 25.02
C THR A 523 48.87 10.31 25.41
N PRO A 524 49.49 9.36 24.69
CA PRO A 524 49.43 7.94 25.03
C PRO A 524 50.04 7.60 26.40
N ALA A 525 50.87 8.49 26.96
CA ALA A 525 51.68 8.22 28.14
C ALA A 525 50.85 8.01 29.42
N GLU A 526 49.80 8.80 29.63
CA GLU A 526 49.00 8.76 30.87
C GLU A 526 47.50 8.95 30.60
N LYS A 527 46.69 8.25 31.39
CA LYS A 527 45.23 8.41 31.36
C LYS A 527 44.86 9.70 32.09
N PRO A 528 44.18 10.65 31.43
CA PRO A 528 43.72 11.87 32.08
C PRO A 528 42.59 11.57 33.07
N GLU A 529 42.50 12.39 34.13
CA GLU A 529 41.37 12.36 35.06
C GLU A 529 40.10 12.87 34.38
N GLY A 530 39.01 12.11 34.49
CA GLY A 530 37.71 12.45 33.91
C GLY A 530 36.91 11.21 33.49
N ASP A 531 35.60 11.39 33.35
CA ASP A 531 34.71 10.39 32.76
C ASP A 531 34.48 10.73 31.29
N PHE A 532 34.86 9.82 30.40
CA PHE A 532 34.84 10.01 28.94
C PHE A 532 34.00 8.93 28.29
N GLY A 533 32.99 9.33 27.50
CA GLY A 533 32.09 8.40 26.82
C GLY A 533 32.71 7.74 25.59
N ALA A 534 33.69 8.41 24.96
CA ALA A 534 34.41 7.88 23.81
C ALA A 534 35.89 8.28 23.79
N LEU A 535 36.72 7.41 23.21
CA LEU A 535 38.15 7.58 22.98
C LEU A 535 38.45 7.49 21.49
N ILE A 536 39.11 8.48 20.91
CA ILE A 536 39.55 8.51 19.51
C ILE A 536 41.07 8.31 19.47
N VAL A 537 41.52 7.31 18.71
CA VAL A 537 42.95 6.94 18.55
C VAL A 537 43.29 6.68 17.09
N GLY A 538 44.54 6.90 16.70
CA GLY A 538 45.08 6.45 15.40
C GLY A 538 45.21 4.93 15.31
N GLY A 539 45.23 4.42 14.07
CA GLY A 539 45.40 2.99 13.79
C GLY A 539 46.71 2.42 14.34
N ASP A 540 47.80 3.16 14.20
CA ASP A 540 49.11 2.90 14.80
C ASP A 540 49.08 2.75 16.33
N VAL A 541 48.46 3.71 17.04
CA VAL A 541 48.33 3.70 18.50
C VAL A 541 47.39 2.59 18.95
N ALA A 542 46.38 2.24 18.14
CA ALA A 542 45.47 1.15 18.46
C ALA A 542 46.16 -0.23 18.41
N VAL A 543 47.14 -0.42 17.52
CA VAL A 543 47.88 -1.68 17.39
C VAL A 543 48.79 -1.92 18.59
N ASP A 544 49.54 -0.91 19.03
CA ASP A 544 50.41 -0.99 20.23
C ASP A 544 49.90 -0.10 21.37
N ALA A 545 48.63 -0.28 21.72
CA ALA A 545 47.96 0.57 22.69
C ALA A 545 48.53 0.38 24.11
N PRO A 546 48.80 1.44 24.88
CA PRO A 546 49.04 1.38 26.33
C PRO A 546 47.91 0.65 27.08
N ALA A 547 48.23 0.06 28.24
CA ALA A 547 47.29 -0.75 29.02
C ALA A 547 45.96 0.00 29.34
N TRP A 548 46.04 1.29 29.62
CA TRP A 548 44.87 2.12 29.94
C TRP A 548 43.94 2.37 28.75
N ILE A 549 44.48 2.44 27.52
CA ILE A 549 43.70 2.53 26.26
C ILE A 549 43.01 1.18 25.98
N ARG A 550 43.69 0.06 26.28
CA ARG A 550 43.11 -1.28 26.15
C ARG A 550 41.96 -1.52 27.12
N SER A 551 42.03 -0.94 28.32
CA SER A 551 41.03 -1.09 29.39
C SER A 551 40.05 0.09 29.49
N PHE A 552 39.94 0.93 28.45
CA PHE A 552 38.99 2.05 28.43
C PHE A 552 37.55 1.54 28.47
N GLY A 553 36.75 2.02 29.43
CA GLY A 553 35.39 1.53 29.67
C GLY A 553 34.34 2.03 28.68
N GLY A 554 34.62 3.11 27.93
CA GLY A 554 33.72 3.68 26.92
C GLY A 554 33.99 3.17 25.50
N ASN A 555 33.39 3.84 24.51
CA ASN A 555 33.53 3.44 23.10
C ASN A 555 34.88 3.89 22.53
N ARG A 556 35.62 2.98 21.90
CA ARG A 556 36.89 3.30 21.21
C ARG A 556 36.64 3.44 19.72
N ILE A 557 37.05 4.57 19.16
CA ILE A 557 36.92 4.91 17.74
C ILE A 557 38.33 4.98 17.16
N ILE A 558 38.62 4.12 16.19
CA ILE A 558 39.93 4.05 15.56
C ILE A 558 39.84 4.80 14.23
N VAL A 559 40.66 5.84 14.09
CA VAL A 559 40.80 6.60 12.84
C VAL A 559 41.89 5.95 12.02
N GLN A 560 41.55 5.54 10.80
CA GLN A 560 42.53 4.99 9.88
C GLN A 560 43.55 6.08 9.52
N ASN A 561 44.82 5.85 9.84
CA ASN A 561 45.95 6.64 9.38
C ASN A 561 46.79 5.83 8.37
N GLU A 562 47.72 6.49 7.68
CA GLU A 562 48.62 5.84 6.71
C GLU A 562 49.68 4.95 7.36
N ALA A 563 49.69 4.87 8.68
CA ALA A 563 50.68 4.11 9.41
C ALA A 563 50.41 2.59 9.29
N GLN A 564 51.23 1.98 8.43
CA GLN A 564 51.52 0.55 8.30
C GLN A 564 50.43 -0.34 7.69
N ASN A 565 50.74 -1.01 6.57
CA ASN A 565 50.25 -2.28 5.97
C ASN A 565 48.99 -2.99 6.53
N LEU A 566 48.01 -2.26 7.06
CA LEU A 566 46.83 -2.78 7.74
C LEU A 566 45.62 -2.56 6.84
N LEU A 567 44.93 -3.67 6.55
CA LEU A 567 43.69 -3.70 5.78
C LEU A 567 42.55 -4.05 6.73
N TRP A 568 41.53 -3.19 6.76
CA TRP A 568 40.35 -3.38 7.59
C TRP A 568 39.24 -4.07 6.80
N ALA A 569 38.72 -5.17 7.33
CA ALA A 569 37.56 -5.88 6.79
C ALA A 569 36.38 -5.76 7.78
N GLU A 570 35.19 -5.45 7.29
CA GLU A 570 33.96 -5.33 8.09
C GLU A 570 33.48 -6.69 8.60
N ASP A 571 33.78 -7.78 7.87
CA ASP A 571 33.46 -9.15 8.26
C ASP A 571 34.47 -10.19 7.72
N ALA A 572 34.29 -11.45 8.13
CA ALA A 572 35.15 -12.56 7.72
C ALA A 572 35.09 -12.87 6.22
N ALA A 573 33.97 -12.57 5.55
CA ALA A 573 33.82 -12.79 4.11
C ALA A 573 34.63 -11.76 3.32
N GLN A 574 34.56 -10.49 3.72
CA GLN A 574 35.37 -9.41 3.15
C GLN A 574 36.87 -9.62 3.41
N ALA A 575 37.24 -10.18 4.57
CA ALA A 575 38.63 -10.54 4.86
C ALA A 575 39.14 -11.61 3.88
N ALA A 576 38.36 -12.67 3.64
CA ALA A 576 38.70 -13.71 2.67
C ALA A 576 38.79 -13.16 1.23
N GLU A 577 37.87 -12.30 0.82
CA GLU A 577 37.88 -11.64 -0.49
C GLU A 577 39.13 -10.74 -0.66
N SER A 578 39.52 -10.04 0.41
CA SER A 578 40.72 -9.18 0.41
C SER A 578 42.00 -10.00 0.25
N VAL A 579 42.12 -11.13 0.95
CA VAL A 579 43.24 -12.06 0.80
C VAL A 579 43.29 -12.65 -0.61
N GLN A 580 42.14 -13.02 -1.17
CA GLN A 580 42.05 -13.56 -2.53
C GLN A 580 42.50 -12.54 -3.59
N ARG A 581 42.10 -11.27 -3.46
CA ARG A 581 42.52 -10.21 -4.39
C ARG A 581 44.00 -9.87 -4.29
N LEU A 582 44.57 -9.88 -3.08
CA LEU A 582 46.02 -9.72 -2.90
C LEU A 582 46.80 -10.86 -3.54
N ALA A 583 46.31 -12.10 -3.42
CA ALA A 583 46.91 -13.26 -4.08
C ALA A 583 46.83 -13.17 -5.62
N GLU A 584 45.81 -12.50 -6.15
CA GLU A 584 45.62 -12.22 -7.57
C GLU A 584 46.41 -10.97 -8.08
N GLY A 585 47.19 -10.32 -7.21
CA GLY A 585 48.01 -9.15 -7.57
C GLY A 585 47.20 -7.86 -7.79
N GLN A 586 45.95 -7.81 -7.33
CA GLN A 586 45.08 -6.65 -7.46
C GLN A 586 45.25 -5.70 -6.26
N GLU A 587 45.31 -4.39 -6.51
CA GLU A 587 45.28 -3.40 -5.43
C GLU A 587 43.89 -3.33 -4.77
N ILE A 588 43.85 -3.42 -3.44
CA ILE A 588 42.59 -3.29 -2.68
C ILE A 588 42.20 -1.82 -2.58
N GLN A 589 41.12 -1.42 -3.26
CA GLN A 589 40.53 -0.09 -3.07
C GLN A 589 39.88 0.04 -1.68
N LYS A 590 40.25 1.09 -0.95
CA LYS A 590 39.60 1.56 0.29
C LYS A 590 38.15 2.00 -0.02
N LYS A 591 37.20 1.06 -0.03
CA LYS A 591 35.79 1.37 -0.33
C LYS A 591 35.16 2.18 0.81
N LYS A 592 34.64 3.38 0.49
CA LYS A 592 33.62 4.05 1.32
C LYS A 592 32.30 3.27 1.19
N PRO A 593 31.57 3.00 2.28
CA PRO A 593 30.26 2.36 2.21
C PRO A 593 29.24 3.40 1.72
N THR A 594 29.12 3.57 0.40
CA THR A 594 27.96 4.25 -0.17
C THR A 594 26.85 3.24 -0.36
N ARG A 595 25.76 3.39 0.39
CA ARG A 595 24.49 2.70 0.09
C ARG A 595 24.18 2.95 -1.39
N SER A 596 24.15 1.88 -2.17
CA SER A 596 23.94 1.95 -3.62
C SER A 596 22.60 2.62 -3.93
N ALA A 597 22.64 3.69 -4.71
CA ALA A 597 21.43 4.38 -5.21
C ALA A 597 20.48 3.40 -5.93
N TRP A 598 21.02 2.30 -6.48
CA TRP A 598 20.25 1.23 -7.10
C TRP A 598 19.32 0.47 -6.16
N THR A 599 19.67 0.35 -4.87
CA THR A 599 18.81 -0.32 -3.89
C THR A 599 17.55 0.52 -3.60
N VAL A 600 17.68 1.85 -3.59
CA VAL A 600 16.53 2.78 -3.46
C VAL A 600 15.64 2.71 -4.70
N VAL A 601 16.23 2.69 -5.89
CA VAL A 601 15.51 2.52 -7.16
C VAL A 601 14.77 1.17 -7.18
N ALA A 602 15.39 0.07 -6.74
CA ALA A 602 14.75 -1.23 -6.66
C ALA A 602 13.54 -1.25 -5.72
N TYR A 603 13.61 -0.58 -4.56
CA TYR A 603 12.46 -0.45 -3.65
C TYR A 603 11.32 0.38 -4.27
N ILE A 604 11.63 1.44 -5.03
CA ILE A 604 10.63 2.24 -5.75
C ILE A 604 9.92 1.39 -6.82
N PHE A 605 10.67 0.62 -7.61
CA PHE A 605 10.09 -0.28 -8.62
C PHE A 605 9.26 -1.41 -8.00
N ALA A 606 9.70 -1.99 -6.88
CA ALA A 606 8.93 -3.00 -6.15
C ALA A 606 7.59 -2.43 -5.62
N ALA A 607 7.61 -1.20 -5.10
CA ALA A 607 6.40 -0.51 -4.65
C ALA A 607 5.44 -0.19 -5.82
N LEU A 608 5.96 0.25 -6.97
CA LEU A 608 5.17 0.50 -8.17
C LEU A 608 4.56 -0.78 -8.75
N PHE A 609 5.29 -1.90 -8.73
CA PHE A 609 4.77 -3.20 -9.18
C PHE A 609 3.68 -3.73 -8.25
N ALA A 610 3.84 -3.59 -6.93
CA ALA A 610 2.80 -3.93 -5.96
C ALA A 610 1.53 -3.07 -6.15
N LEU A 611 1.70 -1.76 -6.41
CA LEU A 611 0.58 -0.87 -6.74
C LEU A 611 -0.12 -1.28 -8.04
N GLN A 612 0.64 -1.69 -9.07
CA GLN A 612 0.09 -2.17 -10.34
C GLN A 612 -0.73 -3.45 -10.19
N LEU A 613 -0.28 -4.42 -9.38
CA LEU A 613 -1.06 -5.62 -9.06
C LEU A 613 -2.37 -5.29 -8.34
N LEU A 614 -2.34 -4.31 -7.43
CA LEU A 614 -3.51 -3.84 -6.70
C LEU A 614 -4.51 -3.15 -7.64
N LEU A 615 -4.01 -2.34 -8.58
CA LEU A 615 -4.82 -1.73 -9.64
C LEU A 615 -5.40 -2.76 -10.61
N MET A 616 -4.67 -3.84 -10.94
CA MET A 616 -5.19 -4.94 -11.75
C MET A 616 -6.32 -5.70 -11.05
N LEU A 617 -6.20 -5.97 -9.74
CA LEU A 617 -7.26 -6.59 -8.96
C LEU A 617 -8.49 -5.68 -8.85
N LEU A 618 -8.28 -4.36 -8.71
CA LEU A 618 -9.34 -3.37 -8.71
C LEU A 618 -10.02 -3.28 -10.08
N ALA A 619 -9.24 -3.27 -11.18
CA ALA A 619 -9.74 -3.26 -12.54
C ALA A 619 -10.53 -4.54 -12.88
N PHE A 620 -10.09 -5.71 -12.38
CA PHE A 620 -10.81 -6.97 -12.50
C PHE A 620 -12.13 -6.94 -11.70
N GLY A 621 -12.13 -6.38 -10.49
CA GLY A 621 -13.36 -6.15 -9.73
C GLY A 621 -14.33 -5.21 -10.46
N ILE A 622 -13.80 -4.15 -11.09
CA ILE A 622 -14.58 -3.21 -11.90
C ILE A 622 -15.12 -3.90 -13.16
N SER A 623 -14.35 -4.73 -13.87
CA SER A 623 -14.81 -5.40 -15.10
C SER A 623 -15.95 -6.38 -14.82
N LEU A 624 -15.94 -7.05 -13.67
CA LEU A 624 -17.04 -7.92 -13.23
C LEU A 624 -18.36 -7.16 -12.97
N VAL A 625 -18.30 -5.84 -12.72
CA VAL A 625 -19.46 -5.00 -12.36
C VAL A 625 -19.87 -4.05 -13.49
N ALA A 626 -18.91 -3.52 -14.23
CA ALA A 626 -19.12 -2.51 -15.27
C ALA A 626 -19.49 -3.09 -16.63
N GLY A 627 -19.32 -4.40 -16.83
CA GLY A 627 -19.76 -5.08 -18.05
C GLY A 627 -19.02 -4.69 -19.33
N PHE A 628 -17.79 -4.18 -19.21
CA PHE A 628 -16.87 -3.99 -20.34
C PHE A 628 -16.13 -5.27 -20.70
#